data_AF-A0A1D9LGJ6-F1
#
_entry.id   AF-A0A1D9LGJ6-F1
#
_cell.length_a   1.000
_cell.length_b   1.000
_cell.length_c   1.000
_cell.angle_alpha   90.00
_cell.angle_beta   90.00
_cell.angle_gamma   90.00
#
_symmetry.space_group_name_H-M   'P 1'
#
loop_
_entity.id
_entity.type
_entity.pdbx_description
1 polymer ?
#
loop_
_entity_poly.entity_id
_entity_poly.type
_entity_poly.pdbx_seq_one_letter_code
_entity_poly.pdbx_strand_id
1 'polypeptide(L)'
;MLAAARIAVLATVLALSWQPAMAKRVAGSSNLVTEDSYVNHDGVRVHKPIHAKSKPANATARCRDGSYSFSTHHRGTCSGHRGVAEWYR
;
A
#
# COMPACT_ATOMS: atom_id res chain seq x y z
N MET A 1 -11.23 49.38 -35.42
CA MET A 1 -10.65 49.02 -34.11
C MET A 1 -11.26 47.76 -33.47
N LEU A 2 -12.00 46.91 -34.19
CA LEU A 2 -12.62 45.68 -33.64
C LEU A 2 -11.99 44.36 -34.15
N ALA A 3 -11.06 44.41 -35.10
CA ALA A 3 -10.41 43.21 -35.64
C ALA A 3 -9.25 42.70 -34.76
N ALA A 4 -8.57 43.58 -34.02
CA ALA A 4 -7.44 43.21 -33.17
C ALA A 4 -7.85 42.44 -31.89
N ALA A 5 -9.08 42.66 -31.40
CA ALA A 5 -9.58 42.02 -30.18
C ALA A 5 -9.94 40.53 -30.36
N ARG A 6 -10.24 40.07 -31.59
CA ARG A 6 -10.58 38.67 -31.87
C ARG A 6 -9.39 37.75 -32.03
N ILE A 7 -8.22 38.29 -32.37
CA ILE A 7 -7.00 37.52 -32.58
C ILE A 7 -6.34 37.18 -31.23
N ALA A 8 -6.42 38.07 -30.24
CA ALA A 8 -5.89 37.84 -28.90
C ALA A 8 -6.60 36.72 -28.13
N VAL A 9 -7.88 36.44 -28.42
CA VAL A 9 -8.65 35.36 -27.75
C VAL A 9 -8.29 33.98 -28.30
N LEU A 10 -7.87 33.86 -29.57
CA LEU A 10 -7.50 32.56 -30.15
C LEU A 10 -6.13 32.06 -29.67
N ALA A 11 -5.21 32.97 -29.33
CA ALA A 11 -3.89 32.60 -28.83
C ALA A 11 -3.93 32.07 -27.38
N THR A 12 -4.91 32.46 -26.57
CA THR A 12 -5.04 31.97 -25.19
C THR A 12 -5.68 30.58 -25.09
N VAL A 13 -6.52 30.17 -26.04
CA VAL A 13 -7.12 28.82 -26.07
C VAL A 13 -6.09 27.75 -26.45
N LEU A 14 -5.16 28.06 -27.38
CA LEU A 14 -4.12 27.11 -27.77
C LEU A 14 -3.09 26.85 -26.66
N ALA A 15 -2.78 27.87 -25.85
CA ALA A 15 -1.87 27.73 -24.70
C ALA A 15 -2.45 26.90 -23.54
N LEU A 16 -3.79 26.78 -23.44
CA LEU A 16 -4.43 25.94 -22.42
C LEU A 16 -4.44 24.45 -22.80
N SER A 17 -4.25 24.13 -24.09
CA SER A 17 -4.20 22.74 -24.58
C SER A 17 -2.81 22.08 -24.47
N TRP A 18 -1.79 22.83 -24.03
CA TRP A 18 -0.45 22.36 -23.68
C TRP A 18 -0.27 22.24 -22.17
N GLN A 19 -1.30 21.80 -21.47
CA GLN A 19 -1.08 21.22 -20.15
C GLN A 19 -0.63 19.77 -20.38
N PRO A 20 0.66 19.41 -20.19
CA PRO A 20 0.97 18.01 -19.93
C PRO A 20 0.11 17.67 -18.73
N ALA A 21 -0.76 16.68 -18.87
CA ALA A 21 -1.56 16.14 -17.78
C ALA A 21 -0.61 15.99 -16.58
N MET A 22 -0.78 16.91 -15.61
CA MET A 22 0.13 17.06 -14.47
C MET A 22 0.34 15.67 -13.91
N ALA A 23 1.62 15.33 -13.84
CA ALA A 23 2.12 14.01 -13.54
C ALA A 23 1.25 13.31 -12.50
N LYS A 24 0.63 12.23 -12.95
CA LYS A 24 -0.02 11.22 -12.14
C LYS A 24 1.01 10.61 -11.20
N ARG A 25 1.29 11.22 -10.03
CA ARG A 25 1.87 10.57 -8.84
C ARG A 25 1.54 11.35 -7.58
N VAL A 26 0.50 10.91 -6.86
CA VAL A 26 0.55 10.96 -5.39
C VAL A 26 1.59 9.92 -4.99
N ALA A 27 2.85 10.34 -4.98
CA ALA A 27 3.88 9.63 -4.27
C ALA A 27 3.71 9.99 -2.78
N GLY A 28 3.13 9.05 -2.02
CA GLY A 28 3.31 8.89 -0.57
C GLY A 28 2.86 10.03 0.35
N SER A 29 1.68 9.88 0.95
CA SER A 29 1.34 10.35 2.31
C SER A 29 -0.09 9.85 2.64
N SER A 30 -0.43 9.11 3.70
CA SER A 30 0.30 8.57 4.85
C SER A 30 -0.63 7.54 5.54
N ASN A 31 -0.38 6.24 5.37
CA ASN A 31 -0.86 5.18 6.26
C ASN A 31 0.10 3.99 6.19
N LEU A 32 1.33 4.22 6.63
CA LEU A 32 2.37 3.20 6.82
C LEU A 32 2.06 2.18 7.94
N VAL A 33 0.79 2.08 8.36
CA VAL A 33 0.25 1.05 9.24
C VAL A 33 -1.22 0.87 8.85
N THR A 34 -1.56 0.14 7.77
CA THR A 34 -2.87 -0.57 7.63
C THR A 34 -3.13 -1.28 6.30
N GLU A 35 -2.34 -1.14 5.25
CA GLU A 35 -2.75 -1.72 3.94
C GLU A 35 -2.36 -3.19 3.70
N ASP A 36 -1.40 -3.72 4.45
CA ASP A 36 -0.94 -5.10 4.26
C ASP A 36 -1.70 -6.08 5.18
N SER A 37 -2.99 -6.26 4.92
CA SER A 37 -3.81 -7.33 5.51
C SER A 37 -4.40 -8.25 4.43
N TYR A 38 -4.76 -9.47 4.81
CA TYR A 38 -5.42 -10.45 3.95
C TYR A 38 -6.62 -11.04 4.67
N VAL A 39 -7.58 -11.59 3.93
CA VAL A 39 -8.73 -12.31 4.49
C VAL A 39 -8.42 -13.81 4.43
N ASN A 40 -8.47 -14.50 5.57
CA ASN A 40 -8.30 -15.95 5.63
C ASN A 40 -9.58 -16.66 5.17
N HIS A 41 -9.58 -18.00 5.14
CA HIS A 41 -10.74 -18.77 4.72
C HIS A 41 -11.92 -18.69 5.70
N ASP A 42 -11.70 -18.26 6.94
CA ASP A 42 -12.76 -17.98 7.93
C ASP A 42 -13.43 -16.61 7.70
N GLY A 43 -12.99 -15.83 6.70
CA GLY A 43 -13.47 -14.47 6.48
C GLY A 43 -12.89 -13.42 7.43
N VAL A 44 -11.87 -13.78 8.23
CA VAL A 44 -11.21 -12.89 9.18
C VAL A 44 -10.09 -12.12 8.49
N ARG A 45 -10.07 -10.79 8.68
CA ARG A 45 -8.99 -9.92 8.20
C ARG A 45 -7.80 -10.00 9.14
N VAL A 46 -6.68 -10.50 8.63
CA VAL A 46 -5.43 -10.76 9.35
C VAL A 46 -4.32 -9.89 8.77
N HIS A 47 -3.47 -9.34 9.63
CA HIS A 47 -2.27 -8.61 9.18
C HIS A 47 -1.25 -9.56 8.55
N LYS A 48 -0.65 -9.15 7.41
CA LYS A 48 0.48 -9.86 6.83
C LYS A 48 1.66 -9.87 7.82
N PRO A 49 2.59 -10.82 7.69
CA PRO A 49 3.76 -10.84 8.56
C PRO A 49 4.56 -9.55 8.50
N ILE A 50 4.97 -9.04 9.66
CA ILE A 50 5.74 -7.79 9.77
C ILE A 50 7.11 -8.04 10.38
N HIS A 51 8.11 -7.25 9.99
CA HIS A 51 9.37 -7.19 10.70
C HIS A 51 9.29 -6.15 11.82
N ALA A 52 9.57 -6.58 13.05
CA ALA A 52 9.60 -5.72 14.22
C ALA A 52 10.83 -6.06 15.08
N LYS A 53 11.34 -5.09 15.85
CA LYS A 53 12.50 -5.31 16.74
C LYS A 53 12.16 -6.27 17.89
N SER A 54 10.91 -6.29 18.32
CA SER A 54 10.39 -7.13 19.40
C SER A 54 9.07 -7.77 18.98
N LYS A 55 8.68 -8.83 19.68
CA LYS A 55 7.42 -9.54 19.43
C LYS A 55 6.22 -8.60 19.62
N PRO A 56 5.41 -8.35 18.58
CA PRO A 56 4.15 -7.63 18.74
C PRO A 56 3.19 -8.42 19.63
N ALA A 57 2.34 -7.72 20.40
CA ALA A 57 1.43 -8.36 21.36
C ALA A 57 0.50 -9.40 20.72
N ASN A 58 0.01 -9.14 19.50
CA ASN A 58 -0.95 -9.99 18.81
C ASN A 58 -0.28 -10.98 17.84
N ALA A 59 1.05 -11.09 17.85
CA ALA A 59 1.73 -12.06 17.01
C ALA A 59 1.47 -13.48 17.53
N THR A 60 1.00 -14.32 16.62
CA THR A 60 0.69 -15.75 16.84
C THR A 60 1.87 -16.66 16.53
N ALA A 61 2.79 -16.23 15.67
CA ALA A 61 3.96 -16.98 15.29
C ALA A 61 5.13 -16.07 14.91
N ARG A 62 6.35 -16.62 15.00
CA ARG A 62 7.54 -16.03 14.37
C ARG A 62 7.97 -16.90 13.21
N CYS A 63 8.16 -16.27 12.06
CA CYS A 63 8.66 -16.91 10.85
C CYS A 63 10.19 -17.04 10.87
N ARG A 64 10.74 -17.93 10.05
CA ARG A 64 12.20 -18.16 9.99
C ARG A 64 13.00 -17.00 9.38
N ASP A 65 12.35 -16.12 8.64
CA ASP A 65 12.94 -14.88 8.14
C ASP A 65 12.97 -13.73 9.17
N GLY A 66 12.49 -13.98 10.40
CA GLY A 66 12.42 -12.98 11.46
C GLY A 66 11.19 -12.07 11.42
N SER A 67 10.24 -12.29 10.50
CA SER A 67 8.93 -11.65 10.55
C SER A 67 7.99 -12.30 11.58
N TYR A 68 6.98 -11.56 12.03
CA TYR A 68 5.97 -12.01 12.97
C TYR A 68 4.62 -12.16 12.27
N SER A 69 4.02 -13.34 12.36
CA SER A 69 2.73 -13.66 11.75
C SER A 69 1.58 -13.49 12.75
N PHE A 70 0.43 -13.07 12.22
CA PHE A 70 -0.83 -12.90 12.95
C PHE A 70 -1.89 -13.94 12.55
N SER A 71 -1.49 -14.99 11.81
CA SER A 71 -2.41 -16.01 11.33
C SER A 71 -2.95 -16.87 12.47
N THR A 72 -4.27 -17.05 12.49
CA THR A 72 -4.96 -17.96 13.41
C THR A 72 -4.85 -19.43 13.01
N HIS A 73 -4.32 -19.73 11.83
CA HIS A 73 -4.20 -21.09 11.32
C HIS A 73 -2.77 -21.59 11.35
N HIS A 74 -2.62 -22.89 11.52
CA HIS A 74 -1.29 -23.53 11.46
C HIS A 74 -0.89 -23.86 10.02
N ARG A 75 -1.84 -24.18 9.14
CA ARG A 75 -1.56 -24.54 7.75
C ARG A 75 -1.27 -23.31 6.91
N GLY A 76 -0.16 -23.35 6.17
CA GLY A 76 0.26 -22.28 5.26
C GLY A 76 0.92 -21.07 5.94
N THR A 77 0.95 -21.02 7.28
CA THR A 77 1.58 -19.93 8.01
C THR A 77 3.07 -19.86 7.76
N CYS A 78 3.55 -18.64 7.50
CA CYS A 78 4.92 -18.36 7.10
C CYS A 78 5.40 -19.10 5.83
N SER A 79 4.50 -19.59 4.96
CA SER A 79 4.87 -20.30 3.72
C SER A 79 5.79 -19.46 2.81
N GLY A 80 5.50 -18.17 2.63
CA GLY A 80 6.38 -17.22 1.93
C GLY A 80 7.58 -16.71 2.75
N HIS A 81 7.65 -17.09 4.03
CA HIS A 81 8.58 -16.57 5.03
C HIS A 81 9.48 -17.68 5.62
N ARG A 82 9.78 -18.69 4.78
CA ARG A 82 10.64 -19.85 5.10
C ARG A 82 10.10 -20.77 6.20
N GLY A 83 8.79 -20.75 6.43
CA GLY A 83 8.12 -21.56 7.44
C GLY A 83 8.20 -20.97 8.85
N VAL A 84 7.52 -21.64 9.77
CA VAL A 84 7.42 -21.19 11.18
C VAL A 84 8.69 -21.57 11.94
N ALA A 85 9.22 -20.63 12.71
CA ALA A 85 10.30 -20.86 13.66
C ALA A 85 9.74 -21.20 15.05
N GLU A 86 8.71 -20.46 15.47
CA GLU A 86 8.11 -20.59 16.80
C GLU A 86 6.62 -20.20 16.77
N TRP A 87 5.80 -20.93 17.53
CA TRP A 87 4.40 -20.59 17.78
C TRP A 87 4.24 -19.95 19.15
N TYR A 88 3.45 -18.88 19.23
CA TYR A 88 3.11 -18.22 20.48
C TYR A 88 1.75 -18.72 20.95
N ARG A 89 1.70 -19.21 22.20
CA ARG A 89 0.45 -19.61 22.87
C ARG A 89 -0.24 -18.41 23.49
#